data_AF-A0A6I3SNE2-F1
#
_entry.id   AF-A0A6I3SNE2-F1
#
_cell.length_a   1.000
_cell.length_b   1.000
_cell.length_c   1.000
_cell.angle_alpha   90.00
_cell.angle_beta   90.00
_cell.angle_gamma   90.00
#
_symmetry.space_group_name_H-M   'P 1'
#
loop_
_entity.id
_entity.type
_entity.pdbx_description
1 polymer ?
#
loop_
_entity_poly.entity_id
_entity_poly.type
_entity_poly.pdbx_seq_one_letter_code
_entity_poly.pdbx_strand_id
1 'polypeptide(L)'
;MTHRKDELSNLLMTFAVALQEISPEEYEQLSQGKGSWRFVSNRYHQCPREPNPKETILSDDPVEGSIEERENGFMDSSDSHRQKTKEKPQRRKTKGESKSTTQKDSLMVNEELIQQSANLLLTYDKREEARRYIMNAKHLSKKADLEKLAGLLNIRIRKSEAKSNILDRIVEATAGLKANTMAIEMTNVRRRD
;
A
#
# COMPACT_ATOMS: atom_id res chain seq x y z
N MET A 1 28.01 -19.46 -8.31
CA MET A 1 27.71 -19.81 -6.90
C MET A 1 28.34 -18.84 -5.88
N THR A 2 28.89 -17.70 -6.28
CA THR A 2 29.60 -16.74 -5.41
C THR A 2 28.69 -15.80 -4.62
N HIS A 3 27.53 -15.41 -5.17
CA HIS A 3 26.62 -14.43 -4.53
C HIS A 3 26.14 -14.78 -3.12
N ARG A 4 25.96 -16.07 -2.79
CA ARG A 4 25.45 -16.46 -1.46
C ARG A 4 26.47 -16.28 -0.34
N LYS A 5 27.77 -16.29 -0.64
CA LYS A 5 28.81 -16.11 0.38
C LYS A 5 28.88 -14.65 0.83
N ASP A 6 28.70 -13.74 -0.11
CA ASP A 6 28.75 -12.30 0.14
C ASP A 6 27.48 -11.80 0.87
N GLU A 7 26.33 -12.40 0.60
CA GLU A 7 25.09 -12.11 1.34
C GLU A 7 25.19 -12.55 2.81
N LEU A 8 25.78 -13.72 3.07
CA LEU A 8 25.95 -14.23 4.42
C LEU A 8 26.98 -13.42 5.22
N SER A 9 28.10 -13.03 4.61
CA SER A 9 29.10 -12.19 5.29
C SER A 9 28.52 -10.82 5.63
N ASN A 10 27.74 -10.21 4.72
CA ASN A 10 27.07 -8.95 4.99
C ASN A 10 26.03 -9.06 6.12
N LEU A 11 25.27 -10.16 6.16
CA LEU A 11 24.34 -10.43 7.25
C LEU A 11 25.06 -10.56 8.61
N LEU A 12 26.16 -11.32 8.65
CA LEU A 12 26.96 -11.51 9.86
C LEU A 12 27.57 -10.19 10.35
N MET A 13 28.06 -9.35 9.44
CA MET A 13 28.57 -8.03 9.79
C MET A 13 27.48 -7.12 10.35
N THR A 14 26.29 -7.13 9.73
CA THR A 14 25.14 -6.34 10.23
C THR A 14 24.71 -6.79 11.63
N PHE A 15 24.74 -8.10 11.87
CA PHE A 15 24.42 -8.67 13.18
C PHE A 15 25.46 -8.30 14.24
N ALA A 16 26.75 -8.30 13.89
CA ALA A 16 27.82 -7.90 14.81
C ALA A 16 27.70 -6.43 15.24
N VAL A 17 27.37 -5.53 14.29
CA VAL A 17 27.14 -4.11 14.60
C VAL A 17 25.91 -3.95 15.51
N ALA A 18 24.80 -4.64 15.21
CA ALA A 18 23.60 -4.57 16.04
C ALA A 18 23.86 -5.05 17.48
N LEU A 19 24.70 -6.08 17.67
CA LEU A 19 25.09 -6.54 19.01
C LEU A 19 25.95 -5.53 19.77
N GLN A 20 26.71 -4.68 19.09
CA GLN A 20 27.52 -3.63 19.74
C GLN A 20 26.66 -2.46 20.23
N GLU A 21 25.50 -2.23 19.62
CA GLU A 21 24.59 -1.14 19.99
C GLU A 21 23.63 -1.51 21.12
N ILE A 22 23.57 -2.79 21.50
CA ILE A 22 22.66 -3.30 22.53
C ILE A 22 23.23 -3.05 23.93
N SER A 23 22.35 -2.63 24.86
CA SER A 23 22.72 -2.47 26.26
C SER A 23 23.02 -3.81 26.95
N PRO A 24 23.87 -3.85 27.99
CA PRO A 24 24.20 -5.11 28.68
C PRO A 24 22.96 -5.80 29.28
N GLU A 25 21.97 -5.04 29.71
CA GLU A 25 20.71 -5.56 30.27
C GLU A 25 19.85 -6.25 29.20
N GLU A 26 19.73 -5.64 28.02
CA GLU A 26 19.03 -6.23 26.87
C GLU A 26 19.77 -7.48 26.37
N TYR A 27 21.10 -7.45 26.34
CA TYR A 27 21.92 -8.61 26.00
C TYR A 27 21.66 -9.78 26.96
N GLU A 28 21.57 -9.51 28.26
CA GLU A 28 21.26 -10.53 29.25
C GLU A 28 19.85 -11.10 29.06
N GLN A 29 18.85 -10.25 28.81
CA GLN A 29 17.48 -10.70 28.49
C GLN A 29 17.43 -11.57 27.23
N LEU A 30 18.24 -11.25 26.23
CA LEU A 30 18.35 -12.03 25.00
C LEU A 30 19.02 -13.39 25.23
N SER A 31 20.09 -13.44 26.00
CA SER A 31 20.76 -14.71 26.33
C SER A 31 19.89 -15.65 27.17
N GLN A 32 19.00 -15.10 28.00
CA GLN A 32 17.99 -15.84 28.76
C GLN A 32 16.73 -16.21 27.95
N GLY A 33 16.63 -15.79 26.67
CA GLY A 33 15.47 -16.06 25.82
C GLY A 33 14.22 -15.25 26.17
N LYS A 34 14.34 -14.20 26.98
CA LYS A 34 13.24 -13.32 27.41
C LYS A 34 13.06 -12.10 26.49
N GLY A 35 14.11 -11.71 25.77
CA GLY A 35 14.06 -10.58 24.83
C GLY A 35 13.52 -10.96 23.45
N SER A 36 12.86 -10.01 22.78
CA SER A 36 12.33 -10.17 21.42
C SER A 36 13.10 -9.27 20.46
N TRP A 37 13.78 -9.86 19.46
CA TRP A 37 14.34 -9.08 18.35
C TRP A 37 13.22 -8.65 17.41
N ARG A 38 13.22 -7.37 17.04
CA ARG A 38 12.42 -6.86 15.93
C ARG A 38 13.37 -6.26 14.89
N PHE A 39 13.38 -6.85 13.70
CA PHE A 39 14.08 -6.26 12.57
C PHE A 39 13.32 -5.02 12.12
N VAL A 40 13.80 -3.85 12.52
CA VAL A 40 13.33 -2.58 11.96
C VAL A 40 14.10 -2.39 10.66
N SER A 41 13.47 -2.72 9.53
CA SER A 41 14.03 -2.40 8.21
C SER A 41 14.23 -0.89 8.14
N ASN A 42 15.48 -0.47 8.23
CA ASN A 42 15.86 0.92 8.41
C ASN A 42 15.59 1.69 7.11
N ARG A 43 14.36 2.17 6.92
CA ARG A 43 14.05 3.28 6.01
C ARG A 43 13.77 4.59 6.74
N TYR A 44 13.86 4.59 8.07
CA TYR A 44 13.62 5.77 8.88
C TYR A 44 14.45 5.66 10.14
N HIS A 45 15.59 6.37 10.21
CA HIS A 45 16.09 6.84 11.48
C HIS A 45 15.01 7.73 12.09
N GLN A 46 14.16 7.16 12.95
CA GLN A 46 13.28 7.95 13.80
C GLN A 46 14.10 8.43 15.00
N CYS A 47 13.98 9.74 15.24
CA CYS A 47 14.52 10.47 16.38
C CYS A 47 14.14 9.83 17.72
N PRO A 48 14.88 10.14 18.81
CA PRO A 48 14.49 9.72 20.15
C PRO A 48 13.10 10.29 20.46
N ARG A 49 12.15 9.40 20.76
CA ARG A 49 10.80 9.78 21.16
C ARG A 49 10.90 10.32 22.58
N GLU A 50 10.67 11.61 22.77
CA GLU A 50 10.54 12.18 24.11
C GLU A 50 9.43 11.46 24.90
N PRO A 51 9.63 11.22 26.21
CA PRO A 51 8.63 10.59 27.05
C PRO A 51 7.42 11.51 27.21
N ASN A 52 6.24 10.98 26.91
CA ASN A 52 4.97 11.66 26.96
C ASN A 52 4.54 11.84 28.43
N PRO A 53 4.42 13.07 28.99
CA PRO A 53 4.00 13.27 30.36
C PRO A 53 2.46 13.39 30.41
N LYS A 54 1.76 12.26 30.28
CA LYS A 54 0.31 12.21 30.54
C LYS A 54 -0.09 10.89 31.20
N GLU A 55 0.41 10.68 32.41
CA GLU A 55 -0.29 9.86 33.41
C GLU A 55 -0.40 10.69 34.69
N THR A 56 -1.43 11.52 34.73
CA THR A 56 -1.94 12.11 35.98
C THR A 56 -3.27 11.44 36.26
N ILE A 57 -3.17 10.34 36.99
CA ILE A 57 -3.97 9.98 38.16
C ILE A 57 -5.47 10.27 38.04
N LEU A 58 -6.22 9.17 37.86
CA LEU A 58 -7.65 9.04 38.15
C LEU A 58 -7.98 9.65 39.52
N SER A 59 -9.02 10.47 39.57
CA SER A 59 -9.82 10.67 40.77
C SER A 59 -11.28 10.42 40.40
N ASP A 60 -11.89 9.58 41.22
CA ASP A 60 -13.28 9.15 41.20
C ASP A 60 -14.26 10.33 41.29
N ASP A 61 -15.40 10.23 40.59
CA ASP A 61 -16.72 10.54 41.16
C ASP A 61 -17.84 9.99 40.24
N PRO A 62 -18.92 9.41 40.80
CA PRO A 62 -20.03 8.86 40.04
C PRO A 62 -21.15 9.89 39.87
N VAL A 63 -21.67 10.05 38.65
CA VAL A 63 -22.92 10.80 38.41
C VAL A 63 -23.96 9.85 37.83
N GLU A 64 -24.93 9.53 38.68
CA GLU A 64 -26.24 8.99 38.33
C GLU A 64 -26.96 9.89 37.32
N GLY A 65 -27.78 9.28 36.46
CA GLY A 65 -28.96 9.98 35.95
C GLY A 65 -29.35 9.68 34.50
N SER A 66 -30.52 9.06 34.38
CA SER A 66 -31.52 9.22 33.31
C SER A 66 -31.17 8.62 31.94
N ILE A 67 -31.70 7.44 31.59
CA ILE A 67 -33.08 7.21 31.12
C ILE A 67 -33.49 8.25 30.07
N GLU A 68 -33.43 7.86 28.80
CA GLU A 68 -34.54 8.07 27.87
C GLU A 68 -34.44 7.06 26.72
N GLU A 69 -35.42 6.17 26.72
CA GLU A 69 -35.74 5.26 25.63
C GLU A 69 -36.18 6.07 24.41
N ARG A 70 -35.58 5.79 23.25
CA ARG A 70 -36.20 6.11 21.96
C ARG A 70 -36.25 4.86 21.10
N GLU A 71 -37.41 4.22 21.17
CA GLU A 71 -37.97 3.41 20.11
C GLU A 71 -38.25 4.27 18.85
N ASN A 72 -38.54 3.56 17.75
CA ASN A 72 -38.90 4.01 16.39
C ASN A 72 -37.73 3.96 15.39
N GLY A 73 -37.76 3.20 14.31
CA GLY A 73 -38.90 2.57 13.67
C GLY A 73 -38.48 1.49 12.68
N PHE A 74 -39.22 0.41 12.78
CA PHE A 74 -39.48 -0.60 11.78
C PHE A 74 -39.86 0.07 10.43
N MET A 75 -39.16 -0.27 9.35
CA MET A 75 -39.76 -0.17 8.02
C MET A 75 -39.43 -1.42 7.21
N ASP A 76 -40.41 -2.31 7.26
CA ASP A 76 -40.64 -3.44 6.38
C ASP A 76 -41.21 -2.90 5.06
N SER A 77 -40.68 -3.36 3.92
CA SER A 77 -41.35 -3.30 2.61
C SER A 77 -40.57 -4.09 1.55
N SER A 78 -41.13 -5.26 1.24
CA SER A 78 -41.53 -5.64 -0.12
C SER A 78 -40.44 -6.12 -1.08
N ASP A 79 -40.19 -7.43 -1.01
CA ASP A 79 -40.68 -8.41 -2.00
C ASP A 79 -41.25 -7.82 -3.31
N SER A 80 -40.62 -8.11 -4.47
CA SER A 80 -41.19 -8.98 -5.51
C SER A 80 -40.47 -8.87 -6.87
N HIS A 81 -40.49 -10.01 -7.59
CA HIS A 81 -40.44 -10.16 -9.06
C HIS A 81 -39.07 -10.06 -9.78
N ARG A 82 -38.69 -10.89 -10.77
CA ARG A 82 -39.32 -12.04 -11.46
C ARG A 82 -38.34 -12.58 -12.54
N GLN A 83 -38.31 -13.92 -12.70
CA GLN A 83 -37.96 -14.76 -13.89
C GLN A 83 -36.55 -14.66 -14.53
N LYS A 84 -35.74 -15.73 -14.64
CA LYS A 84 -35.83 -16.98 -15.45
C LYS A 84 -35.98 -16.77 -16.97
N THR A 85 -34.86 -16.89 -17.69
CA THR A 85 -34.68 -17.59 -19.00
C THR A 85 -33.18 -17.92 -19.10
N LYS A 86 -32.71 -19.17 -18.94
CA LYS A 86 -32.60 -20.24 -19.96
C LYS A 86 -32.44 -19.72 -21.39
N GLU A 87 -31.22 -19.75 -21.91
CA GLU A 87 -30.93 -20.30 -23.24
C GLU A 87 -29.43 -20.64 -23.38
N LYS A 88 -29.17 -21.94 -23.59
CA LYS A 88 -27.94 -22.46 -24.18
C LYS A 88 -28.08 -22.31 -25.71
N PRO A 89 -26.97 -22.09 -26.41
CA PRO A 89 -26.73 -22.93 -27.58
C PRO A 89 -25.37 -23.62 -27.53
N GLN A 90 -25.43 -24.91 -27.87
CA GLN A 90 -24.30 -25.77 -28.16
C GLN A 90 -23.59 -25.36 -29.45
N ARG A 91 -22.29 -25.69 -29.48
CA ARG A 91 -21.49 -26.11 -30.64
C ARG A 91 -21.22 -25.07 -31.75
N ARG A 92 -19.94 -24.75 -31.90
CA ARG A 92 -19.14 -25.24 -33.03
C ARG A 92 -17.65 -25.25 -32.68
N LYS A 93 -17.06 -26.46 -32.71
CA LYS A 93 -15.61 -26.63 -32.81
C LYS A 93 -15.23 -26.28 -34.24
N THR A 94 -14.60 -25.14 -34.46
CA THR A 94 -13.79 -24.90 -35.64
C THR A 94 -12.33 -24.93 -35.20
N LYS A 95 -11.70 -26.04 -35.55
CA LYS A 95 -10.25 -26.23 -35.58
C LYS A 95 -9.73 -25.26 -36.64
N GLY A 96 -9.08 -24.20 -36.21
CA GLY A 96 -8.47 -23.19 -37.07
C GLY A 96 -7.11 -22.87 -36.48
N GLU A 97 -6.09 -23.53 -37.02
CA GLU A 97 -4.68 -23.21 -36.82
C GLU A 97 -4.41 -21.74 -37.18
N SER A 98 -3.33 -21.21 -36.61
CA SER A 98 -2.68 -19.92 -36.94
C SER A 98 -3.11 -18.71 -36.10
N LYS A 99 -2.33 -18.39 -35.05
CA LYS A 99 -2.00 -17.03 -34.53
C LYS A 99 -1.34 -17.14 -33.14
N SER A 100 -0.09 -17.62 -33.07
CA SER A 100 0.68 -17.64 -31.81
C SER A 100 1.76 -16.54 -31.71
N THR A 101 1.96 -15.75 -32.76
CA THR A 101 3.05 -14.76 -32.82
C THR A 101 2.65 -13.31 -32.55
N THR A 102 1.38 -12.91 -32.73
CA THR A 102 0.96 -11.50 -32.57
C THR A 102 0.52 -11.11 -31.15
N GLN A 103 0.22 -12.08 -30.27
CA GLN A 103 -0.25 -11.78 -28.91
C GLN A 103 0.86 -11.28 -27.98
N LYS A 104 2.12 -11.67 -28.24
CA LYS A 104 3.25 -11.29 -27.37
C LYS A 104 3.63 -9.82 -27.56
N ASP A 105 3.65 -9.34 -28.80
CA ASP A 105 3.99 -7.95 -29.11
C ASP A 105 2.95 -6.97 -28.54
N SER A 106 1.65 -7.34 -28.58
CA SER A 106 0.58 -6.51 -28.00
C SER A 106 0.65 -6.41 -26.47
N LEU A 107 1.20 -7.41 -25.78
CA LEU A 107 1.38 -7.37 -24.32
C LEU A 107 2.55 -6.47 -23.92
N MET A 108 3.64 -6.47 -24.69
CA MET A 108 4.80 -5.62 -24.43
C MET A 108 4.48 -4.13 -24.60
N VAL A 109 3.72 -3.77 -25.64
CA VAL A 109 3.28 -2.38 -25.85
C VAL A 109 2.45 -1.84 -24.67
N ASN A 110 1.63 -2.69 -24.04
CA ASN A 110 0.84 -2.27 -22.88
C ASN A 110 1.70 -2.05 -21.63
N GLU A 111 2.76 -2.83 -21.45
CA GLU A 111 3.66 -2.70 -20.30
C GLU A 111 4.48 -1.41 -20.37
N GLU A 112 4.98 -1.06 -21.56
CA GLU A 112 5.68 0.21 -21.80
C GLU A 112 4.77 1.43 -21.53
N LEU A 113 3.50 1.36 -21.96
CA LEU A 113 2.53 2.43 -21.70
C LEU A 113 2.25 2.60 -20.19
N ILE A 114 2.19 1.49 -19.44
CA ILE A 114 2.03 1.53 -17.98
C ILE A 114 3.27 2.18 -17.33
N GLN A 115 4.47 1.84 -17.80
CA GLN A 115 5.71 2.46 -17.34
C GLN A 115 5.74 3.98 -17.61
N GLN A 116 5.36 4.40 -18.83
CA GLN A 116 5.25 5.82 -19.19
C GLN A 116 4.24 6.55 -18.30
N SER A 117 3.12 5.88 -17.98
CA SER A 117 2.10 6.42 -17.09
C SER A 117 2.59 6.62 -15.66
N ALA A 118 3.42 5.70 -15.16
CA ALA A 118 4.04 5.85 -13.84
C ALA A 118 4.93 7.11 -13.78
N ASN A 119 5.75 7.32 -14.81
CA ASN A 119 6.61 8.50 -14.90
C ASN A 119 5.79 9.79 -15.01
N LEU A 120 4.72 9.78 -15.81
CA LEU A 120 3.83 10.95 -15.95
C LEU A 120 3.09 11.25 -14.64
N LEU A 121 2.68 10.22 -13.89
CA LEU A 121 1.99 10.41 -12.62
C LEU A 121 2.85 11.07 -11.53
N LEU A 122 4.16 10.94 -11.62
CA LEU A 122 5.11 11.63 -10.74
C LEU A 122 5.24 13.13 -11.08
N THR A 123 4.87 13.56 -12.28
CA THR A 123 4.97 14.98 -12.67
C THR A 123 3.75 15.78 -12.24
N TYR A 124 2.58 15.17 -12.10
CA TYR A 124 1.36 15.86 -11.66
C TYR A 124 1.46 16.34 -10.21
N ASP A 125 1.19 17.63 -9.99
CA ASP A 125 1.14 18.25 -8.65
C ASP A 125 -0.21 18.09 -7.97
N LYS A 126 -1.29 18.04 -8.75
CA LYS A 126 -2.66 18.03 -8.23
C LYS A 126 -3.27 16.65 -8.31
N ARG A 127 -3.92 16.25 -7.22
CA ARG A 127 -4.69 15.00 -7.12
C ARG A 127 -5.70 14.86 -8.25
N GLU A 128 -6.40 15.94 -8.60
CA GLU A 128 -7.46 15.88 -9.61
C GLU A 128 -6.95 15.75 -11.04
N GLU A 129 -5.74 16.24 -11.32
CA GLU A 129 -5.11 16.06 -12.62
C GLU A 129 -4.66 14.62 -12.80
N ALA A 130 -4.02 14.04 -11.78
CA ALA A 130 -3.65 12.62 -11.75
C ALA A 130 -4.88 11.70 -11.87
N ARG A 131 -5.96 12.02 -11.15
CA ARG A 131 -7.22 11.28 -11.20
C ARG A 131 -7.84 11.30 -12.59
N ARG A 132 -7.95 12.48 -13.20
CA ARG A 132 -8.48 12.64 -14.57
C ARG A 132 -7.63 11.88 -15.59
N TYR A 133 -6.31 11.93 -15.46
CA TYR A 133 -5.41 11.18 -16.33
C TYR A 133 -5.68 9.67 -16.26
N ILE A 134 -5.71 9.10 -15.06
CA ILE A 134 -5.94 7.66 -14.86
C ILE A 134 -7.31 7.23 -15.38
N MET A 135 -8.35 8.04 -15.19
CA MET A 135 -9.70 7.73 -15.68
C MET A 135 -9.80 7.78 -17.21
N ASN A 136 -9.03 8.64 -17.87
CA ASN A 136 -9.06 8.79 -19.32
C ASN A 136 -8.11 7.81 -20.05
N ALA A 137 -7.15 7.22 -19.34
CA ALA A 137 -6.19 6.27 -19.87
C ALA A 137 -6.83 4.89 -20.17
N LYS A 138 -6.99 4.56 -21.45
CA LYS A 138 -7.62 3.28 -21.88
C LYS A 138 -6.85 2.05 -21.40
N HIS A 139 -5.52 2.12 -21.34
CA HIS A 139 -4.64 1.06 -20.87
C HIS A 139 -4.64 0.87 -19.34
N LEU A 140 -5.24 1.79 -18.57
CA LEU A 140 -5.45 1.67 -17.12
C LEU A 140 -6.91 1.32 -16.76
N SER A 141 -7.69 0.89 -17.74
CA SER A 141 -9.11 0.57 -17.53
C SER A 141 -9.33 -0.71 -16.72
N LYS A 142 -8.37 -1.65 -16.69
CA LYS A 142 -8.52 -2.90 -15.94
C LYS A 142 -7.86 -2.79 -14.57
N LYS A 143 -8.41 -3.52 -13.60
CA LYS A 143 -7.85 -3.60 -12.24
C LYS A 143 -6.40 -4.11 -12.24
N ALA A 144 -6.10 -5.12 -13.05
CA ALA A 144 -4.75 -5.68 -13.13
C ALA A 144 -3.70 -4.65 -13.58
N ASP A 145 -4.06 -3.74 -14.49
CA ASP A 145 -3.14 -2.71 -14.99
C ASP A 145 -2.88 -1.65 -13.90
N LEU A 146 -3.90 -1.32 -13.08
CA LEU A 146 -3.73 -0.45 -11.91
C LEU A 146 -2.88 -1.11 -10.81
N GLU A 147 -3.01 -2.41 -10.59
CA GLU A 147 -2.15 -3.15 -9.65
C GLU A 147 -0.68 -3.14 -10.10
N LYS A 148 -0.42 -3.31 -11.40
CA LYS A 148 0.93 -3.17 -11.96
C LYS A 148 1.49 -1.77 -11.78
N LEU A 149 0.69 -0.76 -12.11
CA LEU A 149 1.06 0.65 -11.94
C LEU A 149 1.40 0.96 -10.49
N ALA A 150 0.59 0.46 -9.53
CA ALA A 150 0.89 0.60 -8.12
C ALA A 150 2.19 -0.09 -7.70
N GLY A 151 2.48 -1.27 -8.26
CA GLY A 151 3.76 -1.94 -8.06
C GLY A 151 4.96 -1.11 -8.51
N LEU A 152 4.86 -0.46 -9.67
CA LEU A 152 5.91 0.44 -10.18
C LEU A 152 6.11 1.68 -9.31
N LEU A 153 5.02 2.22 -8.78
CA LEU A 153 5.04 3.36 -7.85
C LEU A 153 5.36 2.93 -6.41
N ASN A 154 5.65 1.65 -6.17
CA ASN A 154 5.95 1.07 -4.86
C ASN A 154 4.83 1.28 -3.81
N ILE A 155 3.57 1.28 -4.27
CA ILE A 155 2.38 1.48 -3.45
C ILE A 155 1.85 0.12 -3.02
N ARG A 156 1.67 -0.07 -1.71
CA ARG A 156 1.16 -1.33 -1.16
C ARG A 156 -0.36 -1.40 -1.32
N ILE A 157 -0.81 -2.36 -2.12
CA ILE A 157 -2.23 -2.60 -2.41
C ILE A 157 -2.61 -4.03 -2.01
N ARG A 158 -3.82 -4.21 -1.47
CA ARG A 158 -4.36 -5.54 -1.19
C ARG A 158 -5.10 -6.07 -2.41
N LYS A 159 -4.89 -7.35 -2.76
CA LYS A 159 -5.55 -7.98 -3.92
C LYS A 159 -7.08 -7.96 -3.84
N SER A 160 -7.65 -7.92 -2.63
CA SER A 160 -9.09 -7.86 -2.39
C SER A 160 -9.69 -6.45 -2.56
N GLU A 161 -8.88 -5.40 -2.72
CA GLU A 161 -9.39 -4.03 -2.82
C GLU A 161 -10.18 -3.79 -4.12
N ALA A 162 -11.23 -2.97 -4.01
CA ALA A 162 -12.01 -2.53 -5.17
C ALA A 162 -11.17 -1.62 -6.07
N LYS A 163 -11.47 -1.61 -7.37
CA LYS A 163 -10.75 -0.79 -8.37
C LYS A 163 -10.70 0.70 -8.00
N SER A 164 -11.79 1.24 -7.46
CA SER A 164 -11.87 2.62 -6.99
C SER A 164 -10.85 2.92 -5.89
N ASN A 165 -10.77 2.04 -4.89
CA ASN A 165 -9.88 2.22 -3.75
C ASN A 165 -8.40 2.15 -4.17
N ILE A 166 -8.08 1.27 -5.13
CA ILE A 166 -6.76 1.17 -5.75
C ILE A 166 -6.39 2.49 -6.43
N LEU A 167 -7.31 3.05 -7.21
CA LEU A 167 -7.13 4.33 -7.90
C LEU A 167 -6.91 5.47 -6.90
N ASP A 168 -7.77 5.58 -5.89
CA ASP A 168 -7.67 6.65 -4.89
C ASP A 168 -6.34 6.57 -4.12
N ARG A 169 -5.86 5.36 -3.79
CA ARG A 169 -4.52 5.18 -3.20
C ARG A 169 -3.38 5.57 -4.13
N ILE A 170 -3.49 5.28 -5.43
CA ILE A 170 -2.49 5.71 -6.41
C ILE A 170 -2.41 7.23 -6.45
N VAL A 171 -3.57 7.90 -6.54
CA VAL A 171 -3.66 9.37 -6.57
C VAL A 171 -3.17 10.01 -5.26
N GLU A 172 -3.51 9.42 -4.12
CA GLU A 172 -3.05 9.89 -2.81
C GLU A 172 -1.54 9.76 -2.65
N ALA A 173 -0.99 8.60 -3.04
CA ALA A 173 0.43 8.33 -2.92
C ALA A 173 1.27 9.19 -3.88
N THR A 174 0.83 9.44 -5.11
CA THR A 174 1.57 10.28 -6.06
C THR A 174 1.61 11.73 -5.60
N ALA A 175 0.49 12.28 -5.12
CA ALA A 175 0.45 13.61 -4.53
C ALA A 175 1.27 13.70 -3.23
N GLY A 176 1.19 12.65 -2.39
CA GLY A 176 1.93 12.57 -1.13
C GLY A 176 3.44 12.44 -1.32
N LEU A 177 3.90 11.67 -2.32
CA LEU A 177 5.32 11.51 -2.63
C LEU A 177 5.94 12.86 -2.97
N LYS A 178 5.33 13.62 -3.89
CA LYS A 178 5.86 14.89 -4.38
C LYS A 178 5.91 15.98 -3.29
N ALA A 179 4.87 16.04 -2.46
CA ALA A 179 4.86 16.91 -1.28
C ALA A 179 6.02 16.58 -0.32
N ASN A 180 6.32 15.30 -0.13
CA ASN A 180 7.43 14.86 0.70
C ASN A 180 8.80 15.19 0.04
N THR A 181 8.95 15.01 -1.28
CA THR A 181 10.19 15.39 -1.98
C THR A 181 10.44 16.89 -1.89
N MET A 182 9.42 17.72 -2.12
CA MET A 182 9.53 19.18 -1.98
C MET A 182 9.87 19.60 -0.54
N ALA A 183 9.26 18.96 0.46
CA ALA A 183 9.58 19.24 1.87
C ALA A 183 11.03 18.86 2.22
N ILE A 184 11.54 17.74 1.70
CA ILE A 184 12.94 17.32 1.88
C ILE A 184 13.91 18.30 1.20
N GLU A 185 13.62 18.76 -0.02
CA GLU A 185 14.43 19.77 -0.70
C GLU A 185 14.46 21.08 0.09
N MET A 186 13.30 21.56 0.56
CA MET A 186 13.22 22.79 1.36
C MET A 186 13.93 22.69 2.72
N THR A 187 13.98 21.50 3.32
CA THR A 187 14.66 21.29 4.62
C THR A 187 16.16 21.09 4.49
N ASN A 188 16.65 20.51 3.39
CA ASN A 188 18.08 20.36 3.12
C ASN A 188 18.78 21.69 2.80
N VAL A 189 18.05 22.70 2.31
CA VAL A 189 18.60 24.04 2.06
C VAL A 189 19.00 24.76 3.37
N ARG A 190 18.40 24.42 4.52
CA ARG A 190 18.69 25.09 5.81
C ARG A 190 19.85 24.51 6.63
N ARG A 191 20.48 23.42 6.19
CA ARG A 191 21.60 22.78 6.92
C ARG A 191 23.00 23.15 6.38
N ARG A 192 23.08 24.17 5.52
CA ARG A 192 24.33 24.57 4.83
C ARG A 192 24.84 25.97 5.16
N ASP A 193 24.34 26.60 6.22
CA ASP A 193 24.86 27.86 6.74
C ASP A 193 25.46 27.68 8.13
#